data_AF-A0A2A3HDX5-F1
#
_entry.id   AF-A0A2A3HDX5-F1
#
_cell.length_a   1.000
_cell.length_b   1.000
_cell.length_c   1.000
_cell.angle_alpha   90.00
_cell.angle_beta   90.00
_cell.angle_gamma   90.00
#
_symmetry.space_group_name_H-M   'P 1'
#
loop_
_entity.id
_entity.type
_entity.pdbx_description
1 polymer ?
#
loop_
_entity_poly.entity_id
_entity_poly.type
_entity_poly.pdbx_seq_one_letter_code
_entity_poly.pdbx_strand_id
1 'polypeptide(L)'
;MSRIDGENSREKKLPEEKREVIMNEVSNVFKNQDLYTPQNGESKLRKVYTIVHNDILPYLSSELHNIDFTGRLFNVLNDWVDVPDGAENDVVLTPRYVTEVMARLASVNKDSYVWDYATGSAGFLISAMHLMIADATRKIKSPDELRSKMAKIKGEQLLGIEKLPEIYILAVLNMILMGDGSSNIINGNSLTQFDGKYQQGKLRDEKFPANVFLLNPPYSAPGKGMIFVEKALSQMNGGKAAVLIQENAGSSQGDGFTRRILERNTLVASIHMSTDLFIGKSSVQTAIYVFDVGVPHDTEKLVKFIDFSNDGYARQNRKKSSQCVNLKDVDNAKERYDELVNLVVRGKGKDEKNLNYYKDFYIEDYISLEGNDWTYSQHKKIDIKPTEDDFKKVVQEYMAWQIGDLIKNGDDCLGKSIGLDDCELTKEEKTALKKFNAQQIEFKPFDIIEKFDIKNSQNNLKSDVIFESGNTPYVTASEGNNSVVSRISCADNLKESGNSIMIGGKTLVVTYQPEDFVSNDSHNLILYFKDYAKRTENIQLFCVCVLKHFLKPIYSWGDSISKTKIRKDVFSLPISPQGEIDFDFMEAFISAQKKLVVQKVIRWLKQQ
;
A
#
# COMPACT_ATOMS: atom_id res chain seq x y z
N MET A 1 -32.21 37.33 -5.78
CA MET A 1 -31.11 37.00 -6.72
C MET A 1 -30.56 38.21 -7.48
N SER A 2 -31.16 39.42 -7.39
CA SER A 2 -30.61 40.67 -7.96
C SER A 2 -29.47 41.31 -7.14
N ARG A 3 -28.87 40.59 -6.19
CA ARG A 3 -27.83 41.11 -5.27
C ARG A 3 -26.57 40.25 -5.18
N ILE A 4 -26.38 39.29 -6.09
CA ILE A 4 -25.05 38.74 -6.36
C ILE A 4 -24.17 39.79 -7.06
N ASP A 5 -24.78 40.85 -7.60
CA ASP A 5 -24.10 42.00 -8.21
C ASP A 5 -24.06 43.25 -7.29
N GLY A 6 -24.34 43.11 -5.99
CA GLY A 6 -24.46 44.25 -5.06
C GLY A 6 -23.31 44.39 -4.07
N GLU A 7 -22.45 45.38 -4.33
CA GLU A 7 -21.68 46.18 -3.35
C GLU A 7 -20.33 45.69 -2.80
N ASN A 8 -19.71 44.62 -3.31
CA ASN A 8 -18.26 44.40 -3.07
C ASN A 8 -17.44 43.82 -4.24
N SER A 9 -18.02 43.66 -5.43
CA SER A 9 -17.36 43.00 -6.56
C SER A 9 -16.57 43.97 -7.46
N ARG A 10 -15.41 44.43 -6.98
CA ARG A 10 -14.24 44.63 -7.88
C ARG A 10 -13.53 43.29 -8.19
N GLU A 11 -14.09 42.18 -7.70
CA GLU A 11 -13.59 40.83 -7.91
C GLU A 11 -14.14 40.21 -9.21
N LYS A 12 -13.27 39.48 -9.92
CA LYS A 12 -13.47 38.93 -11.26
C LYS A 12 -14.82 38.19 -11.37
N LYS A 13 -15.64 38.55 -12.37
CA LYS A 13 -16.84 37.80 -12.74
C LYS A 13 -16.43 36.39 -13.22
N LEU A 14 -17.07 35.35 -12.67
CA LEU A 14 -16.97 33.98 -13.18
C LEU A 14 -17.23 33.97 -14.70
N PRO A 15 -16.49 33.17 -15.49
CA PRO A 15 -16.78 32.96 -16.90
C PRO A 15 -18.25 32.61 -17.14
N GLU A 16 -18.84 33.15 -18.20
CA GLU A 16 -20.27 33.01 -18.50
C GLU A 16 -20.67 31.54 -18.69
N GLU A 17 -19.83 30.76 -19.38
CA GLU A 17 -20.08 29.34 -19.62
C GLU A 17 -20.20 28.54 -18.30
N LYS A 18 -19.36 28.87 -17.31
CA LYS A 18 -19.44 28.23 -15.99
C LYS A 18 -20.69 28.64 -15.22
N ARG A 19 -21.05 29.93 -15.29
CA ARG A 19 -22.25 30.41 -14.61
C ARG A 19 -23.46 29.63 -15.12
N GLU A 20 -23.55 29.39 -16.43
CA GLU A 20 -24.60 28.57 -17.01
C GLU A 20 -24.59 27.14 -16.49
N VAL A 21 -23.44 26.45 -16.46
CA VAL A 21 -23.35 25.08 -15.96
C VAL A 21 -23.75 24.99 -14.48
N ILE A 22 -23.20 25.85 -13.62
CA ILE A 22 -23.55 25.90 -12.20
C ILE A 22 -25.05 26.19 -12.04
N MET A 23 -25.57 27.16 -12.78
CA MET A 23 -26.98 27.53 -12.70
C MET A 23 -27.90 26.39 -13.15
N ASN A 24 -27.56 25.68 -14.22
CA ASN A 24 -28.34 24.56 -14.71
C ASN A 24 -28.42 23.43 -13.67
N GLU A 25 -27.28 23.05 -13.11
CA GLU A 25 -27.21 21.95 -12.14
C GLU A 25 -27.88 22.29 -10.81
N VAL A 26 -27.56 23.46 -10.25
CA VAL A 26 -28.13 23.91 -8.97
C VAL A 26 -29.63 24.19 -9.10
N SER A 27 -30.08 24.72 -10.25
CA SER A 27 -31.51 24.96 -10.48
C SER A 27 -32.32 23.67 -10.47
N ASN A 28 -31.76 22.56 -10.97
CA ASN A 28 -32.45 21.27 -10.98
C ASN A 28 -32.70 20.75 -9.55
N VAL A 29 -31.75 20.92 -8.64
CA VAL A 29 -31.91 20.55 -7.22
C VAL A 29 -33.07 21.31 -6.58
N PHE A 30 -33.18 22.62 -6.84
CA PHE A 30 -34.25 23.43 -6.26
C PHE A 30 -35.61 23.16 -6.89
N LYS A 31 -35.66 22.86 -8.19
CA LYS A 31 -36.91 22.58 -8.92
C LYS A 31 -37.48 21.20 -8.59
N ASN A 32 -36.65 20.17 -8.45
CA ASN A 32 -37.11 18.78 -8.30
C ASN A 32 -37.64 18.43 -6.90
N GLN A 33 -37.36 19.25 -5.88
CA GLN A 33 -37.77 19.00 -4.49
C GLN A 33 -38.83 19.98 -3.96
N ASP A 34 -39.43 20.80 -4.84
CA ASP A 34 -40.40 21.84 -4.48
C ASP A 34 -39.95 22.76 -3.32
N LEU A 35 -38.63 22.93 -3.13
CA LEU A 35 -38.08 23.66 -1.97
C LEU A 35 -38.42 25.15 -2.01
N TYR A 36 -38.77 25.66 -3.19
CA TYR A 36 -39.20 27.03 -3.42
C TYR A 36 -40.69 27.26 -3.07
N THR A 37 -41.48 26.19 -2.92
CA THR A 37 -42.92 26.28 -2.64
C THR A 37 -43.16 26.77 -1.21
N PRO A 38 -43.90 27.87 -0.99
CA PRO A 38 -44.16 28.41 0.35
C PRO A 38 -45.10 27.51 1.15
N GLN A 39 -44.78 27.27 2.42
CA GLN A 39 -45.71 26.75 3.42
C GLN A 39 -45.86 27.82 4.51
N ASN A 40 -47.09 28.29 4.76
CA ASN A 40 -47.37 29.38 5.71
C ASN A 40 -46.59 30.69 5.43
N GLY A 41 -46.41 31.04 4.15
CA GLY A 41 -45.77 32.29 3.73
C GLY A 41 -44.24 32.25 3.62
N GLU A 42 -43.60 31.12 3.96
CA GLU A 42 -42.16 30.93 3.83
C GLU A 42 -41.83 29.59 3.15
N SER A 43 -40.89 29.60 2.21
CA SER A 43 -40.39 28.37 1.59
C SER A 43 -39.19 27.81 2.36
N LYS A 44 -38.99 26.49 2.28
CA LYS A 44 -37.81 25.83 2.89
C LYS A 44 -36.50 26.43 2.35
N LEU A 45 -36.45 26.75 1.06
CA LEU A 45 -35.32 27.41 0.42
C LEU A 45 -35.05 28.79 1.03
N ARG A 46 -36.08 29.61 1.24
CA ARG A 46 -35.92 30.93 1.87
C ARG A 46 -35.36 30.80 3.28
N LYS A 47 -35.85 29.84 4.06
CA LYS A 47 -35.38 29.59 5.43
C LYS A 47 -33.90 29.19 5.45
N VAL A 48 -33.50 28.23 4.61
CA VAL A 48 -32.10 27.80 4.49
C VAL A 48 -31.20 28.94 4.00
N TYR A 49 -31.62 29.66 2.96
CA TYR A 49 -30.88 30.81 2.45
C TYR A 49 -30.69 31.88 3.51
N THR A 50 -31.71 32.17 4.33
CA THR A 50 -31.64 33.18 5.39
C THR A 50 -30.59 32.80 6.45
N ILE A 51 -30.55 31.52 6.86
CA ILE A 51 -29.52 31.01 7.78
C ILE A 51 -28.13 31.14 7.15
N VAL A 52 -27.95 30.65 5.91
CA VAL A 52 -26.65 30.74 5.23
C VAL A 52 -26.21 32.20 5.07
N HIS A 53 -27.12 33.09 4.67
CA HIS A 53 -26.81 34.49 4.40
C HIS A 53 -26.51 35.30 5.67
N ASN A 54 -27.26 35.09 6.74
CA ASN A 54 -27.11 35.90 7.95
C ASN A 54 -26.10 35.30 8.93
N ASP A 55 -26.01 33.96 9.01
CA ASP A 55 -25.26 33.27 10.05
C ASP A 55 -23.96 32.64 9.53
N ILE A 56 -23.79 32.49 8.21
CA ILE A 56 -22.59 31.83 7.63
C ILE A 56 -21.79 32.79 6.73
N LEU A 57 -22.45 33.47 5.77
CA LEU A 57 -21.77 34.36 4.82
C LEU A 57 -20.93 35.47 5.48
N PRO A 58 -21.32 36.12 6.60
CA PRO A 58 -20.48 37.15 7.23
C PRO A 58 -19.12 36.63 7.71
N TYR A 59 -19.06 35.36 8.12
CA TYR A 59 -17.82 34.69 8.49
C TYR A 59 -16.99 34.28 7.27
N LEU A 60 -17.62 34.16 6.10
CA LEU A 60 -16.95 33.90 4.82
C LEU A 60 -16.51 35.17 4.09
N SER A 61 -17.10 36.35 4.38
CA SER A 61 -16.90 37.60 3.62
C SER A 61 -16.14 38.70 4.37
N SER A 62 -15.78 38.48 5.64
CA SER A 62 -15.00 39.46 6.42
C SER A 62 -13.51 39.42 6.07
N GLU A 63 -12.85 40.59 6.05
CA GLU A 63 -11.43 40.79 5.68
C GLU A 63 -10.41 39.99 6.54
N LEU A 64 -10.86 39.27 7.56
CA LEU A 64 -10.09 38.30 8.36
C LEU A 64 -10.09 36.89 7.73
N HIS A 65 -9.98 36.82 6.40
CA HIS A 65 -9.75 35.58 5.64
C HIS A 65 -8.43 34.90 6.05
N ASN A 66 -8.44 34.19 7.17
CA ASN A 66 -7.43 33.17 7.40
C ASN A 66 -7.84 31.97 6.54
N ILE A 67 -7.01 31.63 5.54
CA ILE A 67 -7.06 30.42 4.71
C ILE A 67 -7.43 29.16 5.53
N ASP A 68 -7.05 29.16 6.80
CA ASP A 68 -7.30 28.11 7.78
C ASP A 68 -8.78 27.93 8.18
N PHE A 69 -9.62 28.97 8.21
CA PHE A 69 -11.05 28.84 8.49
C PHE A 69 -11.78 28.16 7.32
N THR A 70 -11.61 28.68 6.10
CA THR A 70 -12.18 28.07 4.89
C THR A 70 -11.69 26.64 4.71
N GLY A 71 -10.40 26.40 4.94
CA GLY A 71 -9.81 25.06 4.94
C GLY A 71 -10.49 24.09 5.91
N ARG A 72 -10.87 24.55 7.11
CA ARG A 72 -11.60 23.75 8.10
C ARG A 72 -13.06 23.50 7.68
N LEU A 73 -13.74 24.52 7.16
CA LEU A 73 -15.11 24.38 6.67
C LEU A 73 -15.20 23.36 5.53
N PHE A 74 -14.26 23.41 4.58
CA PHE A 74 -14.13 22.43 3.50
C PHE A 74 -13.96 21.00 4.00
N ASN A 75 -13.07 20.78 4.98
CA ASN A 75 -12.87 19.44 5.55
C ASN A 75 -14.18 18.91 6.14
N VAL A 76 -14.91 19.74 6.89
CA VAL A 76 -16.20 19.36 7.44
C VAL A 76 -17.19 19.03 6.32
N LEU A 77 -17.33 19.89 5.31
CA LEU A 77 -18.29 19.67 4.21
C LEU A 77 -18.02 18.37 3.43
N ASN A 78 -16.75 18.07 3.14
CA ASN A 78 -16.39 16.83 2.43
C ASN A 78 -16.71 15.56 3.22
N ASP A 79 -16.73 15.61 4.55
CA ASP A 79 -17.12 14.46 5.38
C ASP A 79 -18.60 14.09 5.23
N TRP A 80 -19.44 15.02 4.74
CA TRP A 80 -20.87 14.81 4.50
C TRP A 80 -21.21 14.50 3.04
N VAL A 81 -20.25 14.59 2.12
CA VAL A 81 -20.47 14.24 0.71
C VAL A 81 -20.42 12.72 0.57
N ASP A 82 -21.58 12.14 0.31
CA ASP A 82 -21.66 10.75 -0.13
C ASP A 82 -21.28 10.69 -1.61
N VAL A 83 -20.28 9.89 -1.97
CA VAL A 83 -19.87 9.72 -3.37
C VAL A 83 -20.71 8.58 -3.94
N PRO A 84 -21.59 8.84 -4.93
CA PRO A 84 -22.36 7.77 -5.57
C PRO A 84 -21.42 6.68 -6.08
N ASP A 85 -21.79 5.41 -5.86
CA ASP A 85 -21.05 4.21 -6.31
C ASP A 85 -19.63 4.03 -5.75
N GLY A 86 -19.27 4.70 -4.65
CA GLY A 86 -17.95 4.57 -4.01
C GLY A 86 -17.58 3.15 -3.55
N ALA A 87 -18.56 2.24 -3.46
CA ALA A 87 -18.35 0.83 -3.13
C ALA A 87 -18.09 -0.08 -4.34
N GLU A 88 -18.46 0.33 -5.57
CA GLU A 88 -18.35 -0.53 -6.76
C GLU A 88 -17.20 -0.14 -7.71
N ASN A 89 -16.68 1.11 -7.66
CA ASN A 89 -15.81 1.64 -8.72
C ASN A 89 -14.36 2.02 -8.33
N ASP A 90 -13.87 1.69 -7.14
CA ASP A 90 -12.54 2.10 -6.64
C ASP A 90 -12.29 3.63 -6.70
N VAL A 91 -13.35 4.45 -6.68
CA VAL A 91 -13.27 5.92 -6.68
C VAL A 91 -13.25 6.42 -5.24
N VAL A 92 -12.11 6.92 -4.78
CA VAL A 92 -11.92 7.34 -3.38
C VAL A 92 -11.38 8.76 -3.30
N LEU A 93 -11.96 9.58 -2.41
CA LEU A 93 -11.43 10.91 -2.12
C LEU A 93 -10.11 10.80 -1.34
N THR A 94 -9.06 11.41 -1.87
CA THR A 94 -7.72 11.43 -1.27
C THR A 94 -7.70 12.30 -0.01
N PRO A 95 -7.21 11.78 1.15
CA PRO A 95 -7.07 12.58 2.36
C PRO A 95 -6.13 13.78 2.17
N ARG A 96 -6.42 14.89 2.84
CA ARG A 96 -5.69 16.15 2.68
C ARG A 96 -4.18 16.05 2.98
N TYR A 97 -3.79 15.31 4.01
CA TYR A 97 -2.37 15.13 4.34
C TYR A 97 -1.61 14.39 3.22
N VAL A 98 -2.29 13.51 2.46
CA VAL A 98 -1.73 12.85 1.28
C VAL A 98 -1.64 13.80 0.09
N THR A 99 -2.70 14.58 -0.18
CA THR A 99 -2.64 15.54 -1.30
C THR A 99 -1.58 16.62 -1.07
N GLU A 100 -1.38 17.04 0.18
CA GLU A 100 -0.32 17.98 0.57
C GLU A 100 1.07 17.37 0.42
N VAL A 101 1.32 16.15 0.89
CA VAL A 101 2.65 15.53 0.75
C VAL A 101 2.99 15.27 -0.71
N MET A 102 2.05 14.83 -1.54
CA MET A 102 2.27 14.64 -2.97
C MET A 102 2.61 15.94 -3.69
N ALA A 103 1.93 17.05 -3.36
CA ALA A 103 2.26 18.35 -3.90
C ALA A 103 3.68 18.81 -3.48
N ARG A 104 4.10 18.48 -2.25
CA ARG A 104 5.48 18.71 -1.77
C ARG A 104 6.51 17.82 -2.47
N LEU A 105 6.20 16.54 -2.70
CA LEU A 105 7.04 15.59 -3.45
C LEU A 105 7.26 16.06 -4.89
N ALA A 106 6.22 16.60 -5.53
CA ALA A 106 6.31 17.22 -6.85
C ALA A 106 6.97 18.61 -6.83
N SER A 107 7.45 19.09 -5.68
CA SER A 107 8.15 20.38 -5.51
C SER A 107 7.33 21.59 -5.98
N VAL A 108 6.02 21.59 -5.71
CA VAL A 108 5.12 22.71 -6.01
C VAL A 108 5.64 23.99 -5.36
N ASN A 109 5.66 25.07 -6.15
CA ASN A 109 6.09 26.40 -5.72
C ASN A 109 5.24 27.48 -6.41
N LYS A 110 5.44 28.76 -6.07
CA LYS A 110 4.60 29.85 -6.58
C LYS A 110 4.50 29.91 -8.13
N ASP A 111 5.48 29.39 -8.87
CA ASP A 111 5.54 29.44 -10.34
C ASP A 111 5.13 28.11 -11.02
N SER A 112 4.67 27.13 -10.25
CA SER A 112 4.13 25.88 -10.78
C SER A 112 2.82 26.09 -11.54
N TYR A 113 2.62 25.32 -12.61
CA TYR A 113 1.35 25.14 -13.30
C TYR A 113 0.91 23.70 -13.07
N VAL A 114 -0.12 23.54 -12.25
CA VAL A 114 -0.53 22.27 -11.63
C VAL A 114 -1.74 21.71 -12.33
N TRP A 115 -1.66 20.42 -12.66
CA TRP A 115 -2.66 19.70 -13.43
C TRP A 115 -3.15 18.45 -12.68
N ASP A 116 -4.45 18.21 -12.75
CA ASP A 116 -5.09 16.99 -12.25
C ASP A 116 -6.14 16.47 -13.27
N TYR A 117 -5.95 15.24 -13.77
CA TYR A 117 -6.81 14.62 -14.79
C TYR A 117 -8.00 13.84 -14.21
N ALA A 118 -8.06 13.68 -12.89
CA ALA A 118 -9.14 13.03 -12.15
C ALA A 118 -9.41 13.83 -10.87
N THR A 119 -9.85 15.07 -11.06
CA THR A 119 -9.82 16.12 -10.04
C THR A 119 -10.64 15.81 -8.79
N GLY A 120 -11.70 15.00 -8.91
CA GLY A 120 -12.58 14.71 -7.80
C GLY A 120 -13.09 16.01 -7.17
N SER A 121 -13.06 16.09 -5.84
CA SER A 121 -13.46 17.30 -5.08
C SER A 121 -12.43 18.45 -5.09
N ALA A 122 -11.43 18.40 -5.98
CA ALA A 122 -10.30 19.34 -6.11
C ALA A 122 -9.26 19.31 -4.98
N GLY A 123 -9.14 18.19 -4.25
CA GLY A 123 -8.22 18.05 -3.11
C GLY A 123 -6.75 18.35 -3.45
N PHE A 124 -6.25 17.92 -4.62
CA PHE A 124 -4.88 18.21 -5.06
C PHE A 124 -4.69 19.68 -5.45
N LEU A 125 -5.63 20.26 -6.20
CA LEU A 125 -5.56 21.66 -6.63
C LEU A 125 -5.56 22.61 -5.43
N ILE A 126 -6.35 22.33 -4.40
CA ILE A 126 -6.40 23.11 -3.17
C ILE A 126 -5.08 23.00 -2.40
N SER A 127 -4.57 21.79 -2.19
CA SER A 127 -3.29 21.58 -1.49
C SER A 127 -2.13 22.25 -2.23
N ALA A 128 -2.09 22.15 -3.56
CA ALA A 128 -1.12 22.84 -4.38
C ALA A 128 -1.26 24.38 -4.25
N MET A 129 -2.47 24.92 -4.38
CA MET A 129 -2.74 26.35 -4.24
C MET A 129 -2.25 26.90 -2.89
N HIS A 130 -2.48 26.19 -1.79
CA HIS A 130 -2.00 26.58 -0.47
C HIS A 130 -0.47 26.67 -0.42
N LEU A 131 0.24 25.67 -0.95
CA LEU A 131 1.71 25.69 -1.02
C LEU A 131 2.23 26.83 -1.91
N MET A 132 1.57 27.08 -3.03
CA MET A 132 1.93 28.15 -3.98
C MET A 132 1.76 29.54 -3.35
N ILE A 133 0.64 29.77 -2.65
CA ILE A 133 0.37 31.02 -1.94
C ILE A 133 1.35 31.19 -0.77
N ALA A 134 1.61 30.14 0.02
CA ALA A 134 2.57 30.20 1.11
C ALA A 134 3.99 30.54 0.61
N ASP A 135 4.42 29.93 -0.51
CA ASP A 135 5.69 30.23 -1.14
C ASP A 135 5.75 31.67 -1.68
N ALA A 136 4.66 32.16 -2.29
CA ALA A 136 4.54 33.55 -2.74
C ALA A 136 4.64 34.54 -1.57
N THR A 137 3.88 34.34 -0.49
CA THR A 137 3.90 35.18 0.72
C THR A 137 5.28 35.24 1.36
N ARG A 138 6.03 34.13 1.34
CA ARG A 138 7.39 34.09 1.89
C ARG A 138 8.37 34.89 1.03
N LYS A 139 8.30 34.77 -0.30
CA LYS A 139 9.28 35.30 -1.25
C LYS A 139 8.99 36.73 -1.72
N ILE A 140 7.72 37.11 -1.87
CA ILE A 140 7.31 38.41 -2.40
C ILE A 140 7.04 39.37 -1.23
N LYS A 141 7.74 40.51 -1.21
CA LYS A 141 7.59 41.51 -0.14
C LYS A 141 6.60 42.62 -0.48
N SER A 142 6.43 42.93 -1.77
CA SER A 142 5.49 43.96 -2.22
C SER A 142 4.04 43.46 -2.09
N PRO A 143 3.15 44.16 -1.37
CA PRO A 143 1.75 43.78 -1.23
C PRO A 143 1.01 43.71 -2.57
N ASP A 144 1.31 44.62 -3.50
CA ASP A 144 0.65 44.67 -4.81
C ASP A 144 1.13 43.55 -5.73
N GLU A 145 2.43 43.25 -5.71
CA GLU A 145 2.99 42.12 -6.44
C GLU A 145 2.45 40.79 -5.89
N LEU A 146 2.36 40.66 -4.56
CA LEU A 146 1.80 39.48 -3.90
C LEU A 146 0.34 39.29 -4.29
N ARG A 147 -0.47 40.35 -4.23
CA ARG A 147 -1.88 40.33 -4.65
C ARG A 147 -2.02 39.90 -6.12
N SER A 148 -1.18 40.46 -6.99
CA SER A 148 -1.17 40.14 -8.42
C SER A 148 -0.75 38.69 -8.67
N LYS A 149 0.27 38.19 -7.96
CA LYS A 149 0.72 36.80 -8.05
C LYS A 149 -0.33 35.83 -7.52
N MET A 150 -0.96 36.11 -6.38
CA MET A 150 -2.06 35.29 -5.85
C MET A 150 -3.24 35.25 -6.83
N ALA A 151 -3.58 36.37 -7.46
CA ALA A 151 -4.61 36.43 -8.48
C ALA A 151 -4.24 35.64 -9.75
N LYS A 152 -2.94 35.56 -10.10
CA LYS A 152 -2.43 34.72 -11.19
C LYS A 152 -2.49 33.23 -10.85
N ILE A 153 -2.09 32.85 -9.62
CA ILE A 153 -2.15 31.47 -9.13
C ILE A 153 -3.57 30.93 -9.26
N LYS A 154 -4.54 31.67 -8.71
CA LYS A 154 -5.97 31.34 -8.76
C LYS A 154 -6.53 31.42 -10.19
N GLY A 155 -6.06 32.39 -10.97
CA GLY A 155 -6.44 32.67 -12.36
C GLY A 155 -6.12 31.57 -13.35
N GLU A 156 -4.86 31.16 -13.34
CA GLU A 156 -4.21 30.65 -14.54
C GLU A 156 -3.38 29.40 -14.26
N GLN A 157 -2.93 29.18 -13.03
CA GLN A 157 -1.90 28.17 -12.72
C GLN A 157 -2.46 26.82 -12.25
N LEU A 158 -3.77 26.69 -12.10
CA LEU A 158 -4.43 25.46 -11.64
C LEU A 158 -5.45 25.02 -12.70
N LEU A 159 -5.39 23.76 -13.12
CA LEU A 159 -6.33 23.15 -14.07
C LEU A 159 -6.72 21.74 -13.62
N GLY A 160 -8.02 21.47 -13.64
CA GLY A 160 -8.59 20.18 -13.27
C GLY A 160 -9.58 19.66 -14.31
N ILE A 161 -9.69 18.34 -14.44
CA ILE A 161 -10.73 17.69 -15.23
C ILE A 161 -11.47 16.68 -14.35
N GLU A 162 -12.80 16.77 -14.33
CA GLU A 162 -13.68 15.85 -13.63
C GLU A 162 -14.80 15.39 -14.57
N LYS A 163 -15.02 14.07 -14.65
CA LYS A 163 -15.99 13.48 -15.58
C LYS A 163 -17.42 13.56 -15.05
N LEU A 164 -17.62 13.34 -13.75
CA LEU A 164 -18.94 13.26 -13.15
C LEU A 164 -19.47 14.66 -12.82
N PRO A 165 -20.63 15.08 -13.38
CA PRO A 165 -21.19 16.42 -13.16
C PRO A 165 -21.35 16.80 -11.69
N GLU A 166 -21.85 15.88 -10.86
CA GLU A 166 -22.07 16.13 -9.43
C GLU A 166 -20.77 16.40 -8.67
N ILE A 167 -19.73 15.62 -8.94
CA ILE A 167 -18.40 15.79 -8.33
C ILE A 167 -17.71 17.05 -8.88
N TYR A 168 -17.89 17.33 -10.17
CA TYR A 168 -17.40 18.56 -10.80
C TYR A 168 -17.95 19.82 -10.11
N ILE A 169 -19.26 19.86 -9.81
CA ILE A 169 -19.86 20.99 -9.09
C ILE A 169 -19.23 21.15 -7.72
N LEU A 170 -19.04 20.04 -7.00
CA LEU A 170 -18.37 20.05 -5.71
C LEU A 170 -16.94 20.62 -5.82
N ALA A 171 -16.17 20.20 -6.82
CA ALA A 171 -14.84 20.71 -7.10
C ALA A 171 -14.84 22.24 -7.32
N VAL A 172 -15.77 22.72 -8.14
CA VAL A 172 -15.94 24.16 -8.43
C VAL A 172 -16.32 24.94 -7.18
N LEU A 173 -17.30 24.47 -6.41
CA LEU A 173 -17.71 25.10 -5.15
C LEU A 173 -16.55 25.17 -4.15
N ASN A 174 -15.80 24.08 -4.03
CA ASN A 174 -14.66 24.01 -3.13
C ASN A 174 -13.56 25.01 -3.50
N MET A 175 -13.25 25.17 -4.80
CA MET A 175 -12.31 26.19 -5.25
C MET A 175 -12.83 27.61 -5.00
N ILE A 176 -14.11 27.88 -5.27
CA ILE A 176 -14.75 29.18 -4.99
C ILE A 176 -14.65 29.53 -3.50
N LEU A 177 -14.92 28.57 -2.60
CA LEU A 177 -14.80 28.79 -1.16
C LEU A 177 -13.38 29.21 -0.77
N MET A 178 -12.36 28.63 -1.41
CA MET A 178 -10.94 29.00 -1.22
C MET A 178 -10.56 30.34 -1.87
N GLY A 179 -11.54 31.09 -2.37
CA GLY A 179 -11.38 32.38 -3.00
C GLY A 179 -10.73 32.30 -4.37
N ASP A 180 -10.77 31.13 -5.04
CA ASP A 180 -10.48 31.03 -6.45
C ASP A 180 -11.70 31.50 -7.25
N GLY A 181 -11.55 32.66 -7.90
CA GLY A 181 -12.61 33.30 -8.70
C GLY A 181 -12.65 32.85 -10.17
N SER A 182 -11.85 31.86 -10.58
CA SER A 182 -11.57 31.59 -12.00
C SER A 182 -11.41 30.11 -12.37
N SER A 183 -11.17 29.21 -11.41
CA SER A 183 -11.03 27.74 -11.49
C SER A 183 -11.01 27.13 -12.90
N ASN A 184 -9.86 26.76 -13.47
CA ASN A 184 -9.86 26.04 -14.75
C ASN A 184 -10.26 24.57 -14.57
N ILE A 185 -11.40 24.31 -13.93
CA ILE A 185 -11.99 22.97 -13.80
C ILE A 185 -12.92 22.75 -14.98
N ILE A 186 -12.75 21.61 -15.62
CA ILE A 186 -13.48 21.20 -16.82
C ILE A 186 -14.35 20.00 -16.47
N ASN A 187 -15.63 20.04 -16.84
CA ASN A 187 -16.48 18.86 -16.83
C ASN A 187 -16.26 18.07 -18.12
N GLY A 188 -15.63 16.90 -18.04
CA GLY A 188 -15.36 16.09 -19.22
C GLY A 188 -14.47 14.88 -18.97
N ASN A 189 -14.33 14.04 -19.99
CA ASN A 189 -13.44 12.89 -19.97
C ASN A 189 -12.02 13.30 -20.36
N SER A 190 -11.10 13.26 -19.39
CA SER A 190 -9.70 13.68 -19.58
C SER A 190 -8.91 12.81 -20.58
N LEU A 191 -9.37 11.58 -20.87
CA LEU A 191 -8.72 10.69 -21.85
C LEU A 191 -9.16 10.99 -23.29
N THR A 192 -10.43 11.36 -23.50
CA THR A 192 -11.03 11.44 -24.85
C THR A 192 -11.46 12.83 -25.29
N GLN A 193 -11.82 13.72 -24.35
CA GLN A 193 -12.41 15.04 -24.66
C GLN A 193 -11.45 16.20 -24.39
N PHE A 194 -10.32 15.92 -23.73
CA PHE A 194 -9.39 16.96 -23.31
C PHE A 194 -8.12 16.98 -24.17
N ASP A 195 -7.77 18.16 -24.68
CA ASP A 195 -6.71 18.37 -25.68
C ASP A 195 -5.48 19.12 -25.14
N GLY A 196 -5.43 19.38 -23.82
CA GLY A 196 -4.31 20.03 -23.17
C GLY A 196 -4.36 21.57 -23.15
N LYS A 197 -5.48 22.17 -23.57
CA LYS A 197 -5.66 23.63 -23.60
C LYS A 197 -6.60 24.13 -22.50
N TYR A 198 -6.50 25.41 -22.17
CA TYR A 198 -7.56 26.07 -21.41
C TYR A 198 -8.85 26.07 -22.22
N GLN A 199 -9.98 25.77 -21.59
CA GLN A 199 -11.29 25.79 -22.25
C GLN A 199 -12.12 27.03 -21.93
N GLN A 200 -11.63 27.90 -21.04
CA GLN A 200 -12.42 28.97 -20.45
C GLN A 200 -11.56 30.21 -20.19
N GLY A 201 -12.21 31.37 -20.05
CA GLY A 201 -11.55 32.63 -19.71
C GLY A 201 -10.67 33.20 -20.83
N LYS A 202 -9.77 34.12 -20.47
CA LYS A 202 -8.96 34.87 -21.43
C LYS A 202 -7.91 34.02 -22.17
N LEU A 203 -7.52 32.89 -21.58
CA LEU A 203 -6.51 31.98 -22.12
C LEU A 203 -7.14 30.85 -22.93
N ARG A 204 -8.46 30.89 -23.20
CA ARG A 204 -9.16 29.85 -23.95
C ARG A 204 -8.42 29.52 -25.25
N ASP A 205 -8.31 28.23 -25.53
CA ASP A 205 -7.59 27.63 -26.66
C ASP A 205 -6.05 27.78 -26.62
N GLU A 206 -5.48 28.42 -25.60
CA GLU A 206 -4.04 28.39 -25.34
C GLU A 206 -3.64 27.08 -24.65
N LYS A 207 -2.43 26.59 -24.94
CA LYS A 207 -1.90 25.36 -24.30
C LYS A 207 -1.64 25.61 -22.82
N PHE A 208 -2.14 24.73 -21.95
CA PHE A 208 -1.84 24.78 -20.52
C PHE A 208 -0.37 24.39 -20.28
N PRO A 209 0.48 25.28 -19.72
CA PRO A 209 1.92 25.04 -19.60
C PRO A 209 2.25 24.22 -18.35
N ALA A 210 1.62 23.05 -18.19
CA ALA A 210 1.81 22.21 -17.01
C ALA A 210 3.27 21.82 -16.79
N ASN A 211 3.72 22.01 -15.55
CA ASN A 211 5.02 21.54 -15.06
C ASN A 211 4.91 20.73 -13.76
N VAL A 212 3.69 20.60 -13.22
CA VAL A 212 3.39 19.70 -12.10
C VAL A 212 2.12 18.91 -12.42
N PHE A 213 2.19 17.58 -12.27
CA PHE A 213 1.04 16.69 -12.36
C PHE A 213 0.81 15.96 -11.03
N LEU A 214 -0.42 16.02 -10.53
CA LEU A 214 -0.85 15.33 -9.31
C LEU A 214 -2.07 14.49 -9.64
N LEU A 215 -2.08 13.21 -9.23
CA LEU A 215 -3.16 12.31 -9.63
C LEU A 215 -3.43 11.22 -8.58
N ASN A 216 -4.72 10.96 -8.35
CA ASN A 216 -5.24 9.70 -7.84
C ASN A 216 -6.36 9.23 -8.80
N PRO A 217 -6.07 8.34 -9.76
CA PRO A 217 -7.04 7.94 -10.77
C PRO A 217 -8.00 6.86 -10.26
N PRO A 218 -9.12 6.59 -10.97
CA PRO A 218 -9.91 5.39 -10.72
C PRO A 218 -9.07 4.13 -11.02
N TYR A 219 -8.89 3.25 -10.03
CA TYR A 219 -8.01 2.08 -10.16
C TYR A 219 -8.57 0.95 -11.04
N SER A 220 -9.86 1.02 -11.38
CA SER A 220 -10.52 0.13 -12.33
C SER A 220 -10.17 0.44 -13.80
N ALA A 221 -9.55 1.60 -14.08
CA ALA A 221 -9.13 1.96 -15.43
C ALA A 221 -7.92 1.12 -15.91
N PRO A 222 -7.70 1.00 -17.24
CA PRO A 222 -6.56 0.27 -17.81
C PRO A 222 -5.21 0.60 -17.18
N GLY A 223 -4.38 -0.43 -16.96
CA GLY A 223 -3.12 -0.33 -16.23
C GLY A 223 -3.28 0.20 -14.80
N LYS A 224 -4.41 -0.08 -14.14
CA LYS A 224 -4.76 0.44 -12.80
C LYS A 224 -4.81 1.97 -12.71
N GLY A 225 -5.10 2.64 -13.81
CA GLY A 225 -5.08 4.09 -13.93
C GLY A 225 -3.82 4.67 -14.59
N MET A 226 -2.82 3.84 -14.94
CA MET A 226 -1.63 4.29 -15.67
C MET A 226 -1.94 4.91 -17.04
N ILE A 227 -3.10 4.59 -17.64
CA ILE A 227 -3.58 5.26 -18.87
C ILE A 227 -3.73 6.78 -18.70
N PHE A 228 -4.16 7.26 -17.51
CA PHE A 228 -4.25 8.69 -17.23
C PHE A 228 -2.86 9.31 -17.10
N VAL A 229 -1.93 8.58 -16.47
CA VAL A 229 -0.54 9.00 -16.29
C VAL A 229 0.14 9.16 -17.64
N GLU A 230 0.13 8.11 -18.48
CA GLU A 230 0.71 8.16 -19.83
C GLU A 230 0.12 9.33 -20.65
N LYS A 231 -1.21 9.46 -20.65
CA LYS A 231 -1.89 10.53 -21.40
C LYS A 231 -1.45 11.91 -20.91
N ALA A 232 -1.47 12.18 -19.61
CA ALA A 232 -1.12 13.48 -19.06
C ALA A 232 0.36 13.82 -19.27
N LEU A 233 1.27 12.88 -18.96
CA LEU A 233 2.70 13.08 -19.15
C LEU A 233 3.07 13.30 -20.62
N SER A 234 2.34 12.70 -21.57
CA SER A 234 2.56 12.92 -23.01
C SER A 234 2.33 14.38 -23.46
N GLN A 235 1.51 15.13 -22.73
CA GLN A 235 1.16 16.54 -23.02
C GLN A 235 2.13 17.55 -22.39
N MET A 236 2.90 17.10 -21.40
CA MET A 236 3.89 17.90 -20.68
C MET A 236 5.23 17.91 -21.43
N ASN A 237 5.94 19.04 -21.35
CA ASN A 237 7.27 19.19 -21.95
C ASN A 237 8.40 19.00 -20.93
N GLY A 238 8.07 18.86 -19.64
CA GLY A 238 9.02 18.87 -18.54
C GLY A 238 8.29 18.96 -17.19
N GLY A 239 9.04 18.87 -16.09
CA GLY A 239 8.51 19.12 -14.75
C GLY A 239 8.50 17.87 -13.87
N LYS A 240 7.56 17.82 -12.92
CA LYS A 240 7.44 16.70 -11.97
C LYS A 240 6.03 16.15 -11.91
N ALA A 241 5.91 14.87 -11.62
CA ALA A 241 4.63 14.24 -11.32
C ALA A 241 4.68 13.46 -10.02
N ALA A 242 3.58 13.45 -9.27
CA ALA A 242 3.36 12.53 -8.15
C ALA A 242 1.99 11.86 -8.33
N VAL A 243 1.99 10.53 -8.39
CA VAL A 243 0.80 9.72 -8.71
C VAL A 243 0.57 8.70 -7.60
N LEU A 244 -0.61 8.73 -6.98
CA LEU A 244 -1.08 7.70 -6.06
C LEU A 244 -1.84 6.64 -6.86
N ILE A 245 -1.41 5.38 -6.78
CA ILE A 245 -1.96 4.28 -7.58
C ILE A 245 -1.88 2.94 -6.84
N GLN A 246 -2.54 1.89 -7.34
CA GLN A 246 -2.30 0.53 -6.86
C GLN A 246 -0.84 0.13 -7.11
N GLU A 247 -0.14 -0.33 -6.08
CA GLU A 247 1.30 -0.57 -6.15
C GLU A 247 1.68 -1.63 -7.20
N ASN A 248 0.85 -2.65 -7.39
CA ASN A 248 1.12 -3.69 -8.39
C ASN A 248 1.02 -3.20 -9.85
N ALA A 249 0.56 -1.97 -10.09
CA ALA A 249 0.66 -1.32 -11.39
C ALA A 249 2.12 -1.15 -11.83
N GLY A 250 3.03 -0.92 -10.86
CA GLY A 250 4.47 -0.85 -11.09
C GLY A 250 5.17 -2.20 -11.19
N SER A 251 4.45 -3.31 -11.06
CA SER A 251 4.97 -4.66 -11.29
C SER A 251 4.40 -5.25 -12.58
N SER A 252 3.74 -6.41 -12.53
CA SER A 252 3.23 -7.09 -13.73
C SER A 252 1.86 -6.59 -14.19
N GLN A 253 1.21 -5.65 -13.49
CA GLN A 253 -0.15 -5.18 -13.81
C GLN A 253 -0.22 -3.80 -14.48
N GLY A 254 0.92 -3.25 -14.88
CA GLY A 254 1.02 -1.96 -15.57
C GLY A 254 0.53 -1.96 -17.02
N ASP A 255 0.12 -3.11 -17.58
CA ASP A 255 -0.47 -3.29 -18.92
C ASP A 255 0.33 -2.57 -20.05
N GLY A 256 1.66 -2.61 -19.93
CA GLY A 256 2.61 -1.96 -20.86
C GLY A 256 2.67 -0.42 -20.77
N PHE A 257 1.77 0.24 -20.03
CA PHE A 257 1.80 1.68 -19.80
C PHE A 257 3.08 2.10 -19.07
N THR A 258 3.51 1.32 -18.08
CA THR A 258 4.73 1.59 -17.30
C THR A 258 5.98 1.66 -18.18
N ARG A 259 6.17 0.68 -19.09
CA ARG A 259 7.23 0.68 -20.10
C ARG A 259 7.22 1.96 -20.94
N ARG A 260 6.06 2.30 -21.52
CA ARG A 260 5.92 3.49 -22.39
C ARG A 260 6.10 4.81 -21.65
N ILE A 261 5.74 4.86 -20.37
CA ILE A 261 6.01 6.02 -19.51
C ILE A 261 7.52 6.26 -19.39
N LEU A 262 8.34 5.20 -19.24
CA LEU A 262 9.80 5.31 -19.10
C LEU A 262 10.51 5.79 -20.37
N GLU A 263 9.91 5.57 -21.55
CA GLU A 263 10.46 6.03 -22.84
C GLU A 263 10.62 7.56 -22.89
N ARG A 264 9.83 8.30 -22.10
CA ARG A 264 9.82 9.77 -22.11
C ARG A 264 9.94 10.41 -20.72
N ASN A 265 9.94 9.62 -19.66
CA ASN A 265 9.93 10.10 -18.28
C ASN A 265 10.83 9.22 -17.40
N THR A 266 11.29 9.78 -16.28
CA THR A 266 12.17 9.09 -15.35
C THR A 266 11.44 8.86 -14.03
N LEU A 267 11.32 7.60 -13.59
CA LEU A 267 10.92 7.31 -12.22
C LEU A 267 12.01 7.79 -11.24
N VAL A 268 11.63 8.56 -10.24
CA VAL A 268 12.53 9.16 -9.23
C VAL A 268 12.39 8.46 -7.89
N ALA A 269 11.17 8.13 -7.51
CA ALA A 269 10.87 7.44 -6.28
C ALA A 269 9.62 6.57 -6.37
N SER A 270 9.65 5.47 -5.63
CA SER A 270 8.54 4.57 -5.36
C SER A 270 8.34 4.48 -3.85
N ILE A 271 7.14 4.85 -3.40
CA ILE A 271 6.81 4.98 -1.99
C ILE A 271 5.66 4.02 -1.69
N HIS A 272 5.95 2.93 -0.99
CA HIS A 272 4.96 1.96 -0.54
C HIS A 272 4.15 2.56 0.61
N MET A 273 2.84 2.76 0.44
CA MET A 273 1.99 3.45 1.41
C MET A 273 1.36 2.49 2.42
N SER A 274 0.82 3.01 3.53
CA SER A 274 0.03 2.19 4.46
C SER A 274 -1.18 1.51 3.79
N THR A 275 -1.42 0.24 4.10
CA THR A 275 -2.59 -0.53 3.67
C THR A 275 -3.91 0.06 4.16
N ASP A 276 -3.88 0.81 5.26
CA ASP A 276 -5.08 1.38 5.90
C ASP A 276 -5.40 2.82 5.45
N LEU A 277 -4.70 3.33 4.43
CA LEU A 277 -4.84 4.71 3.96
C LEU A 277 -6.28 5.10 3.63
N PHE A 278 -7.03 4.17 3.04
CA PHE A 278 -8.44 4.32 2.65
C PHE A 278 -9.38 3.44 3.49
N ILE A 279 -9.05 3.23 4.78
CA ILE A 279 -9.81 2.36 5.69
C ILE A 279 -11.33 2.60 5.58
N GLY A 280 -12.08 1.51 5.38
CA GLY A 280 -13.52 1.57 5.24
C GLY A 280 -14.05 1.95 3.86
N LYS A 281 -13.17 2.27 2.91
CA LYS A 281 -13.51 2.56 1.51
C LYS A 281 -12.82 1.59 0.54
N SER A 282 -11.53 1.32 0.73
CA SER A 282 -10.78 0.34 -0.07
C SER A 282 -9.67 -0.31 0.78
N SER A 283 -9.32 -1.55 0.45
CA SER A 283 -8.24 -2.31 1.09
C SER A 283 -7.06 -2.59 0.15
N VAL A 284 -6.98 -1.89 -0.98
CA VAL A 284 -5.93 -2.11 -1.97
C VAL A 284 -4.62 -1.50 -1.50
N GLN A 285 -3.52 -2.21 -1.71
CA GLN A 285 -2.18 -1.70 -1.46
C GLN A 285 -1.86 -0.59 -2.47
N THR A 286 -1.48 0.59 -1.96
CA THR A 286 -1.17 1.75 -2.80
C THR A 286 0.29 2.16 -2.72
N ALA A 287 0.76 2.85 -3.75
CA ALA A 287 2.07 3.48 -3.77
C ALA A 287 1.98 4.89 -4.37
N ILE A 288 2.90 5.76 -3.97
CA ILE A 288 3.14 7.03 -4.65
C ILE A 288 4.36 6.86 -5.56
N TYR A 289 4.17 7.07 -6.86
CA TYR A 289 5.25 7.17 -7.83
C TYR A 289 5.55 8.63 -8.16
N VAL A 290 6.83 8.99 -8.10
CA VAL A 290 7.31 10.34 -8.40
C VAL A 290 8.14 10.30 -9.66
N PHE A 291 7.87 11.19 -10.61
CA PHE A 291 8.56 11.24 -11.90
C PHE A 291 9.20 12.60 -12.16
N ASP A 292 10.36 12.58 -12.82
CA ASP A 292 10.82 13.70 -13.65
C ASP A 292 10.21 13.52 -15.05
N VAL A 293 9.44 14.51 -15.50
CA VAL A 293 8.66 14.44 -16.73
C VAL A 293 9.47 14.97 -17.90
N GLY A 294 9.34 14.35 -19.07
CA GLY A 294 10.03 14.79 -20.31
C GLY A 294 11.50 14.40 -20.40
N VAL A 295 12.01 13.59 -19.46
CA VAL A 295 13.36 13.04 -19.45
C VAL A 295 13.25 11.51 -19.51
N PRO A 296 13.62 10.84 -20.61
CA PRO A 296 13.63 9.38 -20.70
C PRO A 296 14.40 8.74 -19.54
N HIS A 297 13.94 7.58 -19.07
CA HIS A 297 14.61 6.88 -17.98
C HIS A 297 15.99 6.35 -18.42
N ASP A 298 16.97 6.53 -17.55
CA ASP A 298 18.33 6.01 -17.68
C ASP A 298 18.49 4.89 -16.66
N THR A 299 18.82 3.68 -17.12
CA THR A 299 18.97 2.49 -16.26
C THR A 299 20.14 2.62 -15.27
N GLU A 300 21.05 3.58 -15.49
CA GLU A 300 22.15 3.90 -14.58
C GLU A 300 21.79 5.01 -13.58
N LYS A 301 20.53 5.49 -13.59
CA LYS A 301 20.04 6.49 -12.63
C LYS A 301 19.32 5.81 -11.47
N LEU A 302 19.77 6.13 -10.25
CA LEU A 302 19.18 5.60 -9.02
C LEU A 302 17.71 6.03 -8.85
N VAL A 303 16.88 5.06 -8.48
CA VAL A 303 15.51 5.22 -8.01
C VAL A 303 15.47 5.01 -6.49
N LYS A 304 14.65 5.81 -5.79
CA LYS A 304 14.48 5.72 -4.34
C LYS A 304 13.26 4.87 -4.01
N PHE A 305 13.44 3.77 -3.31
CA PHE A 305 12.36 2.91 -2.82
C PHE A 305 12.20 3.12 -1.31
N ILE A 306 10.99 3.47 -0.89
CA ILE A 306 10.70 3.83 0.51
C ILE A 306 9.49 3.05 1.00
N ASP A 307 9.66 2.27 2.06
CA ASP A 307 8.55 1.65 2.78
C ASP A 307 7.98 2.63 3.80
N PHE A 308 6.85 3.23 3.42
CA PHE A 308 6.09 4.20 4.19
C PHE A 308 4.79 3.58 4.73
N SER A 309 4.78 2.26 4.94
CA SER A 309 3.65 1.54 5.56
C SER A 309 3.39 2.01 6.98
N ASN A 310 4.45 2.26 7.76
CA ASN A 310 4.34 2.99 9.03
C ASN A 310 4.57 4.48 8.79
N ASP A 311 3.49 5.23 8.63
CA ASP A 311 3.51 6.67 8.42
C ASP A 311 3.26 7.51 9.69
N GLY A 312 3.23 6.86 10.85
CA GLY A 312 3.02 7.47 12.16
C GLY A 312 1.55 7.78 12.51
N TYR A 313 0.62 7.54 11.59
CA TYR A 313 -0.82 7.71 11.85
C TYR A 313 -1.49 6.39 12.23
N ALA A 314 -2.33 6.42 13.25
CA ALA A 314 -3.33 5.39 13.50
C ALA A 314 -4.68 5.84 12.92
N ARG A 315 -5.29 4.97 12.10
CA ARG A 315 -6.57 5.23 11.45
C ARG A 315 -7.69 4.36 12.02
N GLN A 316 -8.89 4.92 12.11
CA GLN A 316 -10.11 4.20 12.50
C GLN A 316 -11.26 4.65 11.62
N ASN A 317 -12.22 3.76 11.37
CA ASN A 317 -13.44 4.07 10.63
C ASN A 317 -14.68 4.01 11.54
N ARG A 318 -14.75 4.89 12.55
CA ARG A 318 -15.95 4.99 13.40
C ARG A 318 -16.96 5.92 12.74
N LYS A 319 -18.12 5.36 12.35
CA LYS A 319 -19.26 6.13 11.81
C LYS A 319 -19.65 7.26 12.78
N LYS A 320 -19.94 8.46 12.23
CA LYS A 320 -20.36 9.67 13.00
C LYS A 320 -19.35 10.19 14.03
N SER A 321 -18.06 9.84 13.90
CA SER A 321 -16.98 10.39 14.74
C SER A 321 -16.22 11.48 13.99
N SER A 322 -15.63 12.44 14.72
CA SER A 322 -14.82 13.50 14.13
C SER A 322 -13.51 12.99 13.55
N GLN A 323 -12.92 13.74 12.61
CA GLN A 323 -11.63 13.40 12.00
C GLN A 323 -10.51 13.20 13.03
N CYS A 324 -10.49 13.96 14.13
CA CYS A 324 -9.50 13.82 15.20
C CYS A 324 -9.64 12.51 16.02
N VAL A 325 -10.79 11.83 15.94
CA VAL A 325 -10.98 10.50 16.51
C VAL A 325 -10.50 9.43 15.54
N ASN A 326 -10.78 9.63 14.25
CA ASN A 326 -10.52 8.66 13.18
C ASN A 326 -9.09 8.72 12.61
N LEU A 327 -8.36 9.81 12.80
CA LEU A 327 -6.96 9.98 12.42
C LEU A 327 -6.18 10.53 13.59
N LYS A 328 -5.27 9.72 14.16
CA LYS A 328 -4.45 10.10 15.31
C LYS A 328 -2.98 10.01 14.97
N ASP A 329 -2.26 11.07 15.23
CA ASP A 329 -0.80 11.05 15.25
C ASP A 329 -0.35 10.26 16.49
N VAL A 330 0.25 9.09 16.28
CA VAL A 330 0.66 8.17 17.36
C VAL A 330 2.18 7.99 17.43
N ASP A 331 2.89 8.39 16.39
CA ASP A 331 4.32 8.15 16.23
C ASP A 331 4.91 9.18 15.26
N ASN A 332 4.87 10.46 15.65
CA ASN A 332 5.54 11.57 14.95
C ASN A 332 5.22 11.67 13.45
N ALA A 333 3.94 11.55 13.10
CA ALA A 333 3.50 11.48 11.71
C ALA A 333 3.96 12.71 10.91
N LYS A 334 3.87 13.92 11.47
CA LYS A 334 4.30 15.13 10.77
C LYS A 334 5.79 15.09 10.39
N GLU A 335 6.64 14.71 11.34
CA GLU A 335 8.09 14.60 11.12
C GLU A 335 8.41 13.50 10.11
N ARG A 336 7.69 12.38 10.11
CA ARG A 336 7.83 11.29 9.14
C ARG A 336 7.48 11.72 7.71
N TYR A 337 6.40 12.47 7.55
CA TYR A 337 6.02 13.05 6.25
C TYR A 337 7.05 14.10 5.77
N ASP A 338 7.63 14.87 6.69
CA ASP A 338 8.73 15.79 6.38
C ASP A 338 10.01 15.05 5.96
N GLU A 339 10.35 13.97 6.65
CA GLU A 339 11.44 13.07 6.28
C GLU A 339 11.25 12.48 4.89
N LEU A 340 10.07 11.92 4.59
CA LEU A 340 9.73 11.38 3.28
C LEU A 340 10.00 12.39 2.15
N VAL A 341 9.50 13.62 2.30
CA VAL A 341 9.72 14.68 1.31
C VAL A 341 11.20 15.02 1.17
N ASN A 342 11.94 15.10 2.28
CA ASN A 342 13.38 15.35 2.25
C ASN A 342 14.16 14.23 1.54
N LEU A 343 13.82 12.96 1.79
CA LEU A 343 14.48 11.82 1.14
C LEU A 343 14.26 11.84 -0.37
N VAL A 344 13.05 12.12 -0.84
CA VAL A 344 12.76 12.16 -2.28
C VAL A 344 13.40 13.36 -2.96
N VAL A 345 13.25 14.56 -2.38
CA VAL A 345 13.69 15.82 -3.01
C VAL A 345 15.20 16.07 -2.85
N ARG A 346 15.80 15.63 -1.74
CA ARG A 346 17.20 15.94 -1.37
C ARG A 346 18.09 14.70 -1.20
N GLY A 347 17.53 13.49 -1.24
CA GLY A 347 18.24 12.25 -0.91
C GLY A 347 18.49 12.07 0.59
N LYS A 348 19.23 11.02 0.97
CA LYS A 348 19.61 10.72 2.36
C LYS A 348 20.48 11.80 3.05
N GLY A 349 21.02 12.74 2.26
CA GLY A 349 21.91 13.78 2.75
C GLY A 349 23.31 13.25 3.08
N LYS A 350 24.25 14.17 3.31
CA LYS A 350 25.59 13.83 3.77
C LYS A 350 25.49 13.13 5.14
N ASP A 351 26.24 12.03 5.30
CA ASP A 351 26.27 11.22 6.52
C ASP A 351 24.87 10.73 6.95
N GLU A 352 23.97 10.49 6.00
CA GLU A 352 22.61 9.97 6.22
C GLU A 352 21.72 10.86 7.10
N LYS A 353 22.04 12.15 7.27
CA LYS A 353 21.34 13.06 8.20
C LYS A 353 19.83 13.23 7.95
N ASN A 354 19.32 12.86 6.78
CA ASN A 354 17.89 12.95 6.47
C ASN A 354 17.15 11.64 6.81
N LEU A 355 17.84 10.56 7.22
CA LEU A 355 17.25 9.28 7.63
C LEU A 355 17.16 9.22 9.15
N ASN A 356 15.96 9.43 9.71
CA ASN A 356 15.71 9.29 11.14
C ASN A 356 14.80 8.09 11.41
N TYR A 357 13.68 8.00 10.69
CA TYR A 357 12.67 6.97 10.88
C TYR A 357 12.75 5.84 9.85
N TYR A 358 13.27 6.10 8.65
CA TYR A 358 13.20 5.16 7.52
C TYR A 358 14.55 4.57 7.10
N LYS A 359 15.55 4.55 8.00
CA LYS A 359 16.89 4.03 7.67
C LYS A 359 16.88 2.61 7.11
N ASP A 360 16.13 1.70 7.75
CA ASP A 360 16.00 0.30 7.32
C ASP A 360 14.89 0.09 6.27
N PHE A 361 14.23 1.18 5.87
CA PHE A 361 13.07 1.21 4.99
C PHE A 361 13.32 2.07 3.75
N TYR A 362 14.57 2.44 3.49
CA TYR A 362 15.01 3.29 2.39
C TYR A 362 16.08 2.57 1.57
N ILE A 363 15.82 2.43 0.28
CA ILE A 363 16.69 1.72 -0.66
C ILE A 363 16.93 2.62 -1.87
N GLU A 364 18.18 2.70 -2.31
CA GLU A 364 18.54 3.27 -3.62
C GLU A 364 18.95 2.08 -4.51
N ASP A 365 18.23 1.89 -5.61
CA ASP A 365 18.47 0.80 -6.55
C ASP A 365 18.13 1.23 -7.98
N TYR A 366 18.39 0.36 -8.95
CA TYR A 366 18.16 0.58 -10.36
C TYR A 366 16.93 -0.19 -10.85
N ILE A 367 16.32 0.31 -11.92
CA ILE A 367 15.20 -0.37 -12.58
C ILE A 367 15.52 -0.62 -14.06
N SER A 368 14.86 -1.61 -14.62
CA SER A 368 14.89 -1.94 -16.03
C SER A 368 13.89 -1.08 -16.83
N LEU A 369 14.06 -1.05 -18.15
CA LEU A 369 13.10 -0.41 -19.05
C LEU A 369 11.84 -1.25 -19.29
N GLU A 370 11.75 -2.47 -18.74
CA GLU A 370 10.55 -3.31 -18.88
C GLU A 370 9.35 -2.77 -18.09
N GLY A 371 9.59 -1.90 -17.12
CA GLY A 371 8.55 -1.21 -16.35
C GLY A 371 7.77 -2.15 -15.42
N ASN A 372 8.42 -3.18 -14.88
CA ASN A 372 7.80 -4.21 -14.05
C ASN A 372 8.51 -4.45 -12.71
N ASP A 373 9.39 -3.53 -12.33
CA ASP A 373 10.25 -3.53 -11.16
C ASP A 373 10.19 -2.18 -10.43
N TRP A 374 8.99 -1.65 -10.18
CA TRP A 374 8.82 -0.38 -9.45
C TRP A 374 8.36 -0.56 -8.00
N THR A 375 8.12 -1.77 -7.50
CA THR A 375 7.57 -1.96 -6.15
C THR A 375 8.67 -2.11 -5.11
N TYR A 376 8.46 -1.57 -3.90
CA TYR A 376 9.49 -1.59 -2.85
C TYR A 376 10.01 -3.01 -2.54
N SER A 377 9.11 -3.99 -2.49
CA SER A 377 9.43 -5.39 -2.21
C SER A 377 10.43 -6.02 -3.19
N GLN A 378 10.44 -5.59 -4.45
CA GLN A 378 11.35 -6.12 -5.48
C GLN A 378 12.80 -5.69 -5.28
N HIS A 379 13.02 -4.56 -4.60
CA HIS A 379 14.35 -4.00 -4.32
C HIS A 379 14.81 -4.27 -2.88
N LYS A 380 13.93 -4.79 -2.02
CA LYS A 380 14.26 -5.16 -0.66
C LYS A 380 15.24 -6.33 -0.65
N LYS A 381 16.47 -6.07 -0.19
CA LYS A 381 17.41 -7.14 0.14
C LYS A 381 16.91 -7.86 1.39
N ILE A 382 16.42 -9.08 1.19
CA ILE A 382 15.95 -9.93 2.28
C ILE A 382 17.18 -10.58 2.90
N ASP A 383 17.34 -10.41 4.22
CA ASP A 383 18.24 -11.30 4.96
C ASP A 383 17.62 -12.70 4.91
N ILE A 384 18.29 -13.60 4.21
CA ILE A 384 17.84 -14.98 4.02
C ILE A 384 18.34 -15.90 5.14
N LYS A 385 19.04 -15.37 6.15
CA LYS A 385 19.56 -16.12 7.29
C LYS A 385 18.58 -16.05 8.48
N PRO A 386 17.98 -17.18 8.88
CA PRO A 386 17.08 -17.17 10.03
C PRO A 386 17.80 -16.88 11.34
N THR A 387 17.06 -16.31 12.29
CA THR A 387 17.53 -16.08 13.67
C THR A 387 17.34 -17.32 14.54
N GLU A 388 17.99 -17.37 15.71
CA GLU A 388 17.79 -18.49 16.66
C GLU A 388 16.32 -18.58 17.12
N ASP A 389 15.65 -17.44 17.26
CA ASP A 389 14.26 -17.37 17.70
C ASP A 389 13.28 -17.87 16.64
N ASP A 390 13.61 -17.70 15.35
CA ASP A 390 12.85 -18.33 14.26
C ASP A 390 12.87 -19.86 14.40
N PHE A 391 14.05 -20.43 14.63
CA PHE A 391 14.20 -21.87 14.84
C PHE A 391 13.47 -22.34 16.10
N LYS A 392 13.62 -21.62 17.22
CA LYS A 392 12.90 -21.95 18.47
C LYS A 392 11.40 -21.97 18.25
N LYS A 393 10.84 -21.01 17.50
CA LYS A 393 9.41 -20.94 17.23
C LYS A 393 8.93 -22.13 16.40
N VAL A 394 9.60 -22.45 15.30
CA VAL A 394 9.26 -23.60 14.45
C VAL A 394 9.33 -24.92 15.22
N VAL A 395 10.40 -25.13 15.99
CA VAL A 395 10.58 -26.34 16.80
C VAL A 395 9.50 -26.44 17.89
N GLN A 396 9.18 -25.34 18.58
CA GLN A 396 8.14 -25.33 19.61
C GLN A 396 6.75 -25.64 19.03
N GLU A 397 6.38 -25.00 17.91
CA GLU A 397 5.11 -25.23 17.22
C GLU A 397 4.97 -26.71 16.80
N TYR A 398 6.04 -27.28 16.23
CA TYR A 398 6.06 -28.68 15.81
C TYR A 398 5.98 -29.65 17.00
N MET A 399 6.79 -29.45 18.03
CA MET A 399 6.79 -30.33 19.21
C MET A 399 5.47 -30.26 19.98
N ALA A 400 4.85 -29.08 20.07
CA ALA A 400 3.54 -28.94 20.70
C ALA A 400 2.47 -29.77 19.97
N TRP A 401 2.49 -29.76 18.63
CA TRP A 401 1.63 -30.62 17.82
C TRP A 401 1.95 -32.11 18.03
N GLN A 402 3.23 -32.50 17.92
CA GLN A 402 3.66 -33.89 18.04
C GLN A 402 3.28 -34.50 19.40
N ILE A 403 3.51 -33.78 20.49
CA ILE A 403 3.08 -34.18 21.83
C ILE A 403 1.55 -34.31 21.91
N GLY A 404 0.83 -33.33 21.37
CA GLY A 404 -0.63 -33.34 21.36
C GLY A 404 -1.21 -34.52 20.57
N ASP A 405 -0.60 -34.89 19.45
CA ASP A 405 -1.02 -36.03 18.63
C ASP A 405 -0.75 -37.37 19.34
N LEU A 406 0.42 -37.54 19.96
CA LEU A 406 0.76 -38.74 20.75
C LEU A 406 -0.18 -38.95 21.95
N ILE A 407 -0.51 -37.88 22.68
CA ILE A 407 -1.47 -37.95 23.79
C ILE A 407 -2.85 -38.40 23.30
N LYS A 408 -3.32 -37.86 22.16
CA LYS A 408 -4.62 -38.24 21.58
C LYS A 408 -4.65 -39.70 21.12
N ASN A 409 -3.51 -40.22 20.66
CA ASN A 409 -3.37 -41.59 20.20
C ASN A 409 -3.09 -42.60 21.33
N GLY A 410 -3.09 -42.15 22.60
CA GLY A 410 -2.97 -43.03 23.77
C GLY A 410 -1.57 -43.61 23.98
N ASP A 411 -0.52 -42.90 23.55
CA ASP A 411 0.85 -43.35 23.81
C ASP A 411 1.25 -43.08 25.26
N ASP A 412 1.16 -44.11 26.11
CA ASP A 412 1.60 -44.06 27.51
C ASP A 412 3.14 -43.93 27.67
N CYS A 413 3.91 -44.06 26.58
CA CYS A 413 5.37 -44.00 26.55
C CYS A 413 5.91 -42.73 25.87
N LEU A 414 5.24 -41.59 26.05
CA LEU A 414 5.68 -40.25 25.61
C LEU A 414 7.19 -40.03 25.82
N GLY A 415 7.73 -40.51 26.95
CA GLY A 415 9.16 -40.47 27.28
C GLY A 415 10.10 -40.93 26.17
N LYS A 416 9.83 -42.11 25.62
CA LYS A 416 10.63 -42.73 24.57
C LYS A 416 10.26 -42.21 23.19
N SER A 417 8.97 -41.97 22.92
CA SER A 417 8.45 -41.64 21.60
C SER A 417 8.85 -40.24 21.11
N ILE A 418 9.14 -39.29 22.03
CA ILE A 418 9.67 -37.95 21.70
C ILE A 418 11.07 -37.69 22.25
N GLY A 419 11.76 -38.72 22.75
CA GLY A 419 13.11 -38.60 23.28
C GLY A 419 13.23 -37.75 24.55
N LEU A 420 12.20 -37.70 25.41
CA LEU A 420 12.31 -37.09 26.75
C LEU A 420 13.29 -37.84 27.65
N ASP A 421 13.59 -39.10 27.37
CA ASP A 421 14.50 -39.93 28.16
C ASP A 421 15.97 -39.46 28.04
N ASP A 422 16.35 -38.81 26.93
CA ASP A 422 17.67 -38.18 26.72
C ASP A 422 17.54 -36.67 26.49
N CYS A 423 17.50 -35.95 27.60
CA CYS A 423 17.52 -34.50 27.58
C CYS A 423 18.94 -33.91 27.55
N GLU A 424 19.99 -34.73 27.63
CA GLU A 424 21.35 -34.20 27.71
C GLU A 424 21.86 -33.84 26.33
N LEU A 425 22.39 -32.62 26.21
CA LEU A 425 22.99 -32.18 24.96
C LEU A 425 24.34 -32.88 24.75
N THR A 426 24.50 -33.53 23.61
CA THR A 426 25.77 -34.12 23.16
C THR A 426 26.82 -33.04 22.92
N LYS A 427 28.08 -33.46 22.70
CA LYS A 427 29.16 -32.52 22.41
C LYS A 427 28.92 -31.79 21.09
N GLU A 428 28.39 -32.50 20.10
CA GLU A 428 28.05 -32.02 18.77
C GLU A 428 26.92 -30.99 18.85
N GLU A 429 25.85 -31.28 19.59
CA GLU A 429 24.71 -30.39 19.83
C GLU A 429 25.12 -29.09 20.53
N LYS A 430 25.93 -29.19 21.60
CA LYS A 430 26.50 -28.02 22.29
C LYS A 430 27.37 -27.17 21.35
N THR A 431 28.14 -27.83 20.48
CA THR A 431 29.01 -27.15 19.52
C THR A 431 28.19 -26.44 18.45
N ALA A 432 27.14 -27.06 17.92
CA ALA A 432 26.24 -26.47 16.94
C ALA A 432 25.57 -25.19 17.48
N LEU A 433 24.98 -25.26 18.68
CA LEU A 433 24.41 -24.09 19.35
C LEU A 433 25.43 -22.95 19.53
N LYS A 434 26.63 -23.29 20.02
CA LYS A 434 27.70 -22.30 20.23
C LYS A 434 28.14 -21.64 18.92
N LYS A 435 28.35 -22.42 17.86
CA LYS A 435 28.75 -21.89 16.54
C LYS A 435 27.67 -20.97 15.97
N PHE A 436 26.40 -21.35 16.06
CA PHE A 436 25.30 -20.54 15.58
C PHE A 436 25.20 -19.21 16.35
N ASN A 437 25.22 -19.26 17.69
CA ASN A 437 25.11 -18.07 18.55
C ASN A 437 26.32 -17.14 18.43
N ALA A 438 27.51 -17.68 18.14
CA ALA A 438 28.71 -16.91 17.84
C ALA A 438 28.77 -16.41 16.39
N GLN A 439 27.74 -16.64 15.58
CA GLN A 439 27.67 -16.30 14.15
C GLN A 439 28.81 -16.91 13.31
N GLN A 440 29.32 -18.07 13.71
CA GLN A 440 30.41 -18.81 13.05
C GLN A 440 29.91 -19.82 12.00
N ILE A 441 28.66 -19.69 11.57
CA ILE A 441 28.06 -20.52 10.52
C ILE A 441 27.93 -19.66 9.26
N GLU A 442 28.59 -20.12 8.20
CA GLU A 442 28.49 -19.55 6.87
C GLU A 442 27.26 -20.11 6.15
N PHE A 443 26.51 -19.23 5.49
CA PHE A 443 25.32 -19.58 4.72
C PHE A 443 25.58 -19.22 3.25
N LYS A 444 25.13 -20.09 2.34
CA LYS A 444 25.25 -19.87 0.89
C LYS A 444 23.87 -19.87 0.22
N PRO A 445 23.61 -18.98 -0.76
CA PRO A 445 22.39 -19.00 -1.55
C PRO A 445 22.33 -20.23 -2.48
N PHE A 446 21.14 -20.79 -2.65
CA PHE A 446 20.81 -21.87 -3.56
C PHE A 446 19.47 -21.61 -4.25
N ASP A 447 19.37 -21.91 -5.54
CA ASP A 447 18.09 -21.89 -6.24
C ASP A 447 17.18 -22.99 -5.67
N ILE A 448 15.94 -22.64 -5.32
CA ILE A 448 15.06 -23.61 -4.67
C ILE A 448 14.81 -24.85 -5.56
N ILE A 449 14.78 -24.65 -6.88
CA ILE A 449 14.55 -25.72 -7.87
C ILE A 449 15.72 -26.68 -7.97
N GLU A 450 16.91 -26.31 -7.51
CA GLU A 450 18.04 -27.23 -7.44
C GLU A 450 17.89 -28.20 -6.28
N LYS A 451 17.29 -27.76 -5.17
CA LYS A 451 17.21 -28.53 -3.91
C LYS A 451 15.87 -29.21 -3.67
N PHE A 452 14.78 -28.68 -4.23
CA PHE A 452 13.43 -29.21 -4.04
C PHE A 452 12.72 -29.53 -5.35
N ASP A 453 12.01 -30.65 -5.36
CA ASP A 453 10.93 -30.90 -6.31
C ASP A 453 9.64 -30.26 -5.78
N ILE A 454 9.00 -29.44 -6.62
CA ILE A 454 7.84 -28.62 -6.23
C ILE A 454 6.61 -29.07 -7.02
N LYS A 455 5.56 -29.49 -6.31
CA LYS A 455 4.26 -29.84 -6.89
C LYS A 455 3.13 -29.06 -6.24
N ASN A 456 2.04 -28.90 -6.99
CA ASN A 456 0.75 -28.52 -6.40
C ASN A 456 0.16 -29.75 -5.72
N SER A 457 -0.53 -29.58 -4.59
CA SER A 457 -1.26 -30.70 -3.99
C SER A 457 -2.54 -31.02 -4.76
N GLN A 458 -3.09 -32.19 -4.47
CA GLN A 458 -4.44 -32.55 -4.87
C GLN A 458 -5.49 -31.70 -4.13
N ASN A 459 -6.70 -31.63 -4.68
CA ASN A 459 -7.79 -30.80 -4.18
C ASN A 459 -8.93 -31.65 -3.60
N ASN A 460 -8.80 -32.04 -2.33
CA ASN A 460 -9.81 -32.86 -1.63
C ASN A 460 -10.65 -31.97 -0.71
N LEU A 461 -11.82 -31.54 -1.18
CA LEU A 461 -12.63 -30.54 -0.48
C LEU A 461 -13.12 -31.05 0.88
N LYS A 462 -13.32 -30.12 1.82
CA LYS A 462 -13.85 -30.42 3.16
C LYS A 462 -15.23 -31.08 3.11
N SER A 463 -16.02 -30.82 2.06
CA SER A 463 -17.34 -31.42 1.84
C SER A 463 -17.27 -32.91 1.52
N ASP A 464 -16.13 -33.38 1.03
CA ASP A 464 -15.98 -34.71 0.43
C ASP A 464 -15.28 -35.68 1.39
N VAL A 465 -14.93 -35.22 2.59
CA VAL A 465 -14.19 -35.98 3.60
C VAL A 465 -15.01 -36.12 4.88
N ILE A 466 -14.93 -37.29 5.50
CA ILE A 466 -15.53 -37.55 6.81
C ILE A 466 -14.42 -37.39 7.86
N PHE A 467 -14.55 -36.41 8.73
CA PHE A 467 -13.60 -36.18 9.82
C PHE A 467 -13.60 -37.34 10.82
N GLU A 468 -12.43 -37.62 11.41
CA GLU A 468 -12.20 -38.69 12.39
C GLU A 468 -12.54 -40.10 11.86
N SER A 469 -12.61 -40.27 10.53
CA SER A 469 -12.97 -41.55 9.91
C SER A 469 -11.80 -42.53 9.75
N GLY A 470 -10.57 -42.10 10.03
CA GLY A 470 -9.39 -42.93 9.86
C GLY A 470 -8.12 -42.24 10.32
N ASN A 471 -6.97 -42.77 9.87
CA ASN A 471 -5.66 -42.41 10.42
C ASN A 471 -4.83 -41.51 9.49
N THR A 472 -5.30 -41.10 8.31
CA THR A 472 -4.48 -40.25 7.41
C THR A 472 -4.67 -38.77 7.77
N PRO A 473 -3.62 -37.99 8.04
CA PRO A 473 -3.74 -36.57 8.29
C PRO A 473 -4.41 -35.82 7.12
N TYR A 474 -5.43 -35.03 7.45
CA TYR A 474 -6.07 -34.09 6.52
C TYR A 474 -5.53 -32.69 6.80
N VAL A 475 -4.67 -32.22 5.90
CA VAL A 475 -3.84 -31.02 6.07
C VAL A 475 -4.41 -29.87 5.26
N THR A 476 -4.59 -28.72 5.91
CA THR A 476 -5.12 -27.51 5.25
C THR A 476 -4.20 -26.31 5.44
N ALA A 477 -4.40 -25.25 4.67
CA ALA A 477 -3.60 -24.02 4.79
C ALA A 477 -3.85 -23.19 6.07
N SER A 478 -4.34 -23.82 7.14
CA SER A 478 -4.58 -23.22 8.46
C SER A 478 -3.32 -23.22 9.32
N GLU A 479 -3.15 -22.16 10.11
CA GLU A 479 -2.12 -22.10 11.17
C GLU A 479 -2.48 -23.01 12.35
N GLY A 480 -1.44 -23.48 13.07
CA GLY A 480 -1.58 -24.34 14.24
C GLY A 480 -1.72 -25.84 13.90
N ASN A 481 -1.49 -26.69 14.90
CA ASN A 481 -1.57 -28.16 14.81
C ASN A 481 -0.85 -28.77 13.59
N ASN A 482 0.30 -28.20 13.21
CA ASN A 482 1.05 -28.60 12.02
C ASN A 482 0.18 -28.69 10.75
N SER A 483 -0.84 -27.82 10.66
CA SER A 483 -1.84 -27.76 9.60
C SER A 483 -2.80 -28.97 9.52
N VAL A 484 -2.75 -29.91 10.46
CA VAL A 484 -3.65 -31.06 10.54
C VAL A 484 -4.97 -30.65 11.20
N VAL A 485 -6.06 -30.73 10.44
CA VAL A 485 -7.41 -30.40 10.93
C VAL A 485 -8.13 -31.62 11.49
N SER A 486 -7.94 -32.78 10.86
CA SER A 486 -8.53 -34.06 11.28
C SER A 486 -7.71 -35.21 10.71
N ARG A 487 -7.99 -36.44 11.14
CA ARG A 487 -7.49 -37.66 10.50
C ARG A 487 -8.66 -38.38 9.83
N ILE A 488 -8.45 -38.83 8.59
CA ILE A 488 -9.50 -39.36 7.71
C ILE A 488 -9.11 -40.72 7.12
N SER A 489 -10.10 -41.48 6.69
CA SER A 489 -9.92 -42.61 5.78
C SER A 489 -9.96 -42.10 4.34
N CYS A 490 -8.96 -42.48 3.54
CA CYS A 490 -8.86 -42.07 2.13
C CYS A 490 -8.12 -43.12 1.31
N ALA A 491 -8.34 -43.11 -0.01
CA ALA A 491 -7.64 -43.97 -0.95
C ALA A 491 -6.18 -43.50 -1.14
N ASP A 492 -5.26 -44.44 -1.34
CA ASP A 492 -3.82 -44.14 -1.44
C ASP A 492 -3.45 -43.19 -2.58
N ASN A 493 -4.21 -43.20 -3.68
CA ASN A 493 -3.97 -42.31 -4.81
C ASN A 493 -4.26 -40.83 -4.52
N LEU A 494 -4.99 -40.52 -3.44
CA LEU A 494 -5.28 -39.15 -3.00
C LEU A 494 -4.20 -38.60 -2.05
N LYS A 495 -3.29 -39.47 -1.58
CA LYS A 495 -2.27 -39.12 -0.60
C LYS A 495 -1.08 -38.43 -1.26
N GLU A 496 -0.59 -37.43 -0.58
CA GLU A 496 0.72 -36.83 -0.79
C GLU A 496 1.73 -37.55 0.09
N SER A 497 2.89 -37.91 -0.47
CA SER A 497 3.94 -38.57 0.31
C SER A 497 4.47 -37.65 1.42
N GLY A 498 4.66 -38.22 2.61
CA GLY A 498 5.25 -37.59 3.78
C GLY A 498 6.74 -37.31 3.63
N ASN A 499 7.39 -37.02 4.75
CA ASN A 499 8.75 -36.45 4.80
C ASN A 499 8.91 -35.28 3.82
N SER A 500 7.93 -34.38 3.81
CA SER A 500 7.82 -33.27 2.85
C SER A 500 7.35 -31.99 3.52
N ILE A 501 7.52 -30.86 2.83
CA ILE A 501 7.12 -29.54 3.34
C ILE A 501 5.88 -29.06 2.58
N MET A 502 4.83 -28.69 3.31
CA MET A 502 3.60 -28.12 2.77
C MET A 502 3.63 -26.60 2.92
N ILE A 503 3.24 -25.89 1.86
CA ILE A 503 3.09 -24.43 1.83
C ILE A 503 1.66 -24.07 1.41
N GLY A 504 0.95 -23.33 2.26
CA GLY A 504 -0.38 -22.81 1.98
C GLY A 504 -0.34 -21.73 0.90
N GLY A 505 -1.03 -21.94 -0.23
CA GLY A 505 -0.91 -21.04 -1.39
C GLY A 505 -1.35 -19.59 -1.13
N LYS A 506 -2.40 -19.41 -0.30
CA LYS A 506 -2.96 -18.08 0.04
C LYS A 506 -2.51 -17.56 1.41
N THR A 507 -2.29 -18.46 2.36
CA THR A 507 -1.99 -18.11 3.75
C THR A 507 -0.49 -18.10 4.05
N LEU A 508 0.34 -18.66 3.15
CA LEU A 508 1.79 -18.80 3.30
C LEU A 508 2.20 -19.60 4.56
N VAL A 509 1.31 -20.45 5.06
CA VAL A 509 1.63 -21.38 6.16
C VAL A 509 2.60 -22.43 5.67
N VAL A 510 3.76 -22.56 6.32
CA VAL A 510 4.80 -23.53 5.97
C VAL A 510 4.94 -24.56 7.09
N THR A 511 4.70 -25.84 6.80
CA THR A 511 4.71 -26.93 7.78
C THR A 511 5.43 -28.18 7.25
N TYR A 512 6.04 -28.95 8.15
CA TYR A 512 6.66 -30.23 7.82
C TYR A 512 5.66 -31.36 8.06
N GLN A 513 5.45 -32.23 7.07
CA GLN A 513 4.54 -33.37 7.15
C GLN A 513 5.34 -34.67 7.27
N PRO A 514 5.40 -35.31 8.47
CA PRO A 514 6.18 -36.53 8.67
C PRO A 514 5.55 -37.77 8.02
N GLU A 515 4.22 -37.83 7.99
CA GLU A 515 3.44 -38.94 7.45
C GLU A 515 2.82 -38.58 6.09
N ASP A 516 2.41 -39.59 5.32
CA ASP A 516 1.58 -39.38 4.13
C ASP A 516 0.26 -38.71 4.51
N PHE A 517 -0.17 -37.72 3.74
CA PHE A 517 -1.30 -36.85 4.10
C PHE A 517 -2.18 -36.50 2.91
N VAL A 518 -3.37 -35.94 3.17
CA VAL A 518 -4.28 -35.43 2.12
C VAL A 518 -4.42 -33.92 2.27
N SER A 519 -4.35 -33.17 1.16
CA SER A 519 -4.57 -31.71 1.17
C SER A 519 -5.87 -31.29 0.51
N ASN A 520 -6.34 -30.08 0.88
CA ASN A 520 -7.68 -29.59 0.60
C ASN A 520 -7.79 -28.53 -0.50
N ASP A 521 -6.69 -28.11 -1.09
CA ASP A 521 -6.65 -27.00 -2.06
C ASP A 521 -5.52 -27.22 -3.06
N SER A 522 -5.80 -27.18 -4.36
CA SER A 522 -4.79 -27.33 -5.42
C SER A 522 -3.77 -26.18 -5.49
N HIS A 523 -4.03 -25.06 -4.81
CA HIS A 523 -3.07 -23.96 -4.74
C HIS A 523 -1.99 -24.17 -3.67
N ASN A 524 -2.13 -25.15 -2.78
CA ASN A 524 -1.07 -25.52 -1.85
C ASN A 524 0.09 -26.17 -2.60
N LEU A 525 1.31 -25.96 -2.10
CA LEU A 525 2.53 -26.48 -2.67
C LEU A 525 3.13 -27.54 -1.74
N ILE A 526 3.63 -28.62 -2.33
CA ILE A 526 4.39 -29.66 -1.63
C ILE A 526 5.81 -29.65 -2.17
N LEU A 527 6.77 -29.53 -1.27
CA LEU A 527 8.20 -29.46 -1.53
C LEU A 527 8.86 -30.74 -1.03
N TYR A 528 9.60 -31.39 -1.92
CA TYR A 528 10.37 -32.59 -1.62
C TYR A 528 11.85 -32.32 -1.79
N PHE A 529 12.64 -32.43 -0.72
CA PHE A 529 14.08 -32.27 -0.82
C PHE A 529 14.66 -33.36 -1.74
N LYS A 530 15.39 -33.02 -2.80
CA LYS A 530 15.75 -33.99 -3.85
C LYS A 530 16.61 -35.13 -3.33
N ASP A 531 17.53 -34.85 -2.42
CA ASP A 531 18.29 -35.90 -1.74
C ASP A 531 17.41 -36.61 -0.71
N TYR A 532 16.93 -37.80 -1.08
CA TYR A 532 16.04 -38.61 -0.25
C TYR A 532 16.69 -38.99 1.10
N ALA A 533 18.01 -39.25 1.11
CA ALA A 533 18.72 -39.61 2.34
C ALA A 533 18.81 -38.45 3.34
N LYS A 534 18.52 -37.21 2.90
CA LYS A 534 18.52 -35.99 3.71
C LYS A 534 17.10 -35.51 4.07
N ARG A 535 16.07 -36.32 3.85
CA ARG A 535 14.68 -36.04 4.27
C ARG A 535 14.38 -36.43 5.72
N THR A 536 15.34 -36.23 6.61
CA THR A 536 15.16 -36.45 8.05
C THR A 536 14.30 -35.33 8.66
N GLU A 537 13.58 -35.63 9.73
CA GLU A 537 12.72 -34.66 10.43
C GLU A 537 13.46 -33.37 10.81
N ASN A 538 14.68 -33.48 11.34
CA ASN A 538 15.47 -32.31 11.77
C ASN A 538 15.87 -31.43 10.58
N ILE A 539 16.38 -32.02 9.48
CA ILE A 539 16.72 -31.28 8.26
C ILE A 539 15.47 -30.61 7.68
N GLN A 540 14.33 -31.30 7.63
CA GLN A 540 13.09 -30.72 7.10
C GLN A 540 12.58 -29.56 7.97
N LEU A 541 12.64 -29.67 9.31
CA LEU A 541 12.30 -28.56 10.21
C LEU A 541 13.26 -27.38 10.08
N PHE A 542 14.56 -27.63 9.85
CA PHE A 542 15.52 -26.57 9.53
C PHE A 542 15.09 -25.85 8.24
N CYS A 543 14.77 -26.60 7.19
CA CYS A 543 14.28 -26.07 5.92
C CYS A 543 12.97 -25.30 6.08
N VAL A 544 12.02 -25.76 6.90
CA VAL A 544 10.78 -25.02 7.22
C VAL A 544 11.10 -23.66 7.83
N CYS A 545 12.05 -23.59 8.77
CA CYS A 545 12.47 -22.32 9.36
C CYS A 545 13.04 -21.37 8.31
N VAL A 546 13.96 -21.86 7.47
CA VAL A 546 14.54 -21.07 6.38
C VAL A 546 13.46 -20.58 5.43
N LEU A 547 12.60 -21.49 4.94
CA LEU A 547 11.49 -21.18 4.03
C LEU A 547 10.54 -20.14 4.62
N LYS A 548 10.12 -20.30 5.86
CA LYS A 548 9.24 -19.36 6.56
C LYS A 548 9.87 -17.98 6.70
N HIS A 549 11.17 -17.93 7.01
CA HIS A 549 11.91 -16.67 7.17
C HIS A 549 12.00 -15.89 5.85
N PHE A 550 12.42 -16.53 4.75
CA PHE A 550 12.64 -15.83 3.48
C PHE A 550 11.37 -15.59 2.66
N LEU A 551 10.37 -16.49 2.71
CA LEU A 551 9.15 -16.35 1.90
C LEU A 551 8.23 -15.26 2.42
N LYS A 552 8.18 -15.07 3.75
CA LYS A 552 7.30 -14.11 4.41
C LYS A 552 7.45 -12.66 3.90
N PRO A 553 8.66 -12.11 3.67
CA PRO A 553 8.81 -10.78 3.09
C PRO A 553 8.55 -10.71 1.58
N ILE A 554 8.53 -11.84 0.86
CA ILE A 554 8.35 -11.88 -0.62
C ILE A 554 6.86 -11.93 -0.98
N TYR A 555 6.10 -12.78 -0.28
CA TYR A 555 4.72 -13.07 -0.62
C TYR A 555 3.74 -12.48 0.40
N SER A 556 2.59 -12.03 -0.10
CA SER A 556 1.51 -11.48 0.73
C SER A 556 0.17 -12.02 0.26
N TRP A 557 -0.91 -11.70 0.98
CA TRP A 557 -2.25 -12.11 0.56
C TRP A 557 -2.62 -11.54 -0.83
N GLY A 558 -2.23 -10.29 -1.11
CA GLY A 558 -2.43 -9.64 -2.41
C GLY A 558 -1.47 -10.11 -3.52
N ASP A 559 -0.34 -10.70 -3.13
CA ASP A 559 0.63 -11.30 -4.05
C ASP A 559 0.97 -12.74 -3.60
N SER A 560 -0.02 -13.62 -3.73
CA SER A 560 0.07 -15.00 -3.24
C SER A 560 1.16 -15.82 -3.95
N ILE A 561 1.77 -16.75 -3.22
CA ILE A 561 2.75 -17.68 -3.74
C ILE A 561 2.12 -18.64 -4.75
N SER A 562 2.88 -19.05 -5.76
CA SER A 562 2.47 -20.07 -6.71
C SER A 562 3.64 -20.92 -7.14
N LYS A 563 3.36 -22.09 -7.72
CA LYS A 563 4.40 -22.99 -8.26
C LYS A 563 5.29 -22.28 -9.27
N THR A 564 4.77 -21.37 -10.08
CA THR A 564 5.55 -20.64 -11.08
C THR A 564 6.46 -19.59 -10.44
N LYS A 565 5.97 -18.89 -9.40
CA LYS A 565 6.72 -17.84 -8.71
C LYS A 565 7.86 -18.44 -7.88
N ILE A 566 7.55 -19.41 -7.02
CA ILE A 566 8.53 -19.98 -6.09
C ILE A 566 9.74 -20.57 -6.81
N ARG A 567 9.58 -21.09 -8.03
CA ARG A 567 10.68 -21.67 -8.83
C ARG A 567 11.82 -20.70 -9.16
N LYS A 568 11.60 -19.39 -8.98
CA LYS A 568 12.61 -18.35 -9.19
C LYS A 568 13.27 -17.89 -7.89
N ASP A 569 12.84 -18.43 -6.74
CA ASP A 569 13.31 -17.99 -5.44
C ASP A 569 14.63 -18.66 -5.06
N VAL A 570 15.43 -17.90 -4.33
CA VAL A 570 16.73 -18.30 -3.80
C VAL A 570 16.66 -18.32 -2.28
N PHE A 571 17.11 -19.40 -1.67
CA PHE A 571 17.14 -19.56 -0.21
C PHE A 571 18.55 -19.90 0.26
N SER A 572 18.84 -19.71 1.56
CA SER A 572 20.18 -20.00 2.09
C SER A 572 20.22 -21.24 2.97
N LEU A 573 21.30 -22.02 2.83
CA LEU A 573 21.59 -23.16 3.71
C LEU A 573 23.01 -23.03 4.28
N PRO A 574 23.27 -23.58 5.47
CA PRO A 574 24.59 -23.59 6.06
C PRO A 574 25.54 -24.45 5.22
N ILE A 575 26.79 -24.02 5.09
CA ILE A 575 27.83 -24.77 4.41
C ILE A 575 28.96 -25.17 5.36
N SER A 576 29.51 -26.34 5.09
CA SER A 576 30.71 -26.86 5.73
C SER A 576 31.95 -26.12 5.21
N PRO A 577 33.12 -26.23 5.88
CA PRO A 577 34.37 -25.66 5.37
C PRO A 577 34.77 -26.16 3.97
N GLN A 578 34.21 -27.29 3.52
CA GLN A 578 34.41 -27.85 2.19
C GLN A 578 33.50 -27.23 1.12
N GLY A 579 32.57 -26.35 1.51
CA GLY A 579 31.63 -25.66 0.61
C GLY A 579 30.34 -26.42 0.30
N GLU A 580 30.18 -27.62 0.85
CA GLU A 580 28.97 -28.45 0.74
C GLU A 580 27.96 -28.13 1.86
N ILE A 581 26.67 -28.43 1.64
CA ILE A 581 25.62 -28.21 2.65
C ILE A 581 25.97 -28.97 3.94
N ASP A 582 25.99 -28.27 5.07
CA ASP A 582 26.35 -28.83 6.39
C ASP A 582 25.12 -29.51 7.03
N PHE A 583 24.75 -30.67 6.50
CA PHE A 583 23.62 -31.46 7.02
C PHE A 583 23.84 -31.94 8.44
N ASP A 584 25.10 -32.22 8.83
CA ASP A 584 25.44 -32.67 10.18
C ASP A 584 25.20 -31.53 11.19
N PHE A 585 25.55 -30.30 10.83
CA PHE A 585 25.19 -29.13 11.61
C PHE A 585 23.67 -28.95 11.70
N MET A 586 22.93 -29.04 10.58
CA MET A 586 21.46 -28.88 10.58
C MET A 586 20.78 -29.89 11.52
N GLU A 587 21.20 -31.15 11.46
CA GLU A 587 20.76 -32.23 12.34
C GLU A 587 21.04 -31.92 13.81
N ALA A 588 22.31 -31.69 14.15
CA ALA A 588 22.72 -31.44 15.53
C ALA A 588 22.06 -30.18 16.11
N PHE A 589 21.88 -29.14 15.30
CA PHE A 589 21.28 -27.89 15.75
C PHE A 589 19.80 -28.04 16.08
N ILE A 590 18.99 -28.66 15.20
CA ILE A 590 17.57 -28.86 15.47
C ILE A 590 17.36 -29.88 16.59
N SER A 591 18.15 -30.95 16.64
CA SER A 591 18.13 -31.89 17.76
C SER A 591 18.37 -31.18 19.10
N ALA A 592 19.37 -30.30 19.16
CA ALA A 592 19.65 -29.49 20.34
C ALA A 592 18.47 -28.59 20.73
N GLN A 593 17.85 -27.91 19.76
CA GLN A 593 16.69 -27.05 20.01
C GLN A 593 15.49 -27.85 20.55
N LYS A 594 15.24 -29.06 20.02
CA LYS A 594 14.18 -29.96 20.54
C LYS A 594 14.43 -30.35 21.99
N LYS A 595 15.65 -30.81 22.31
CA LYS A 595 16.04 -31.14 23.69
C LYS A 595 15.88 -29.95 24.64
N LEU A 596 16.21 -28.74 24.21
CA LEU A 596 16.01 -27.52 25.01
C LEU A 596 14.53 -27.23 25.28
N VAL A 597 13.64 -27.47 24.31
CA VAL A 597 12.17 -27.33 24.51
C VAL A 597 11.68 -28.37 25.52
N VAL A 598 12.09 -29.62 25.36
CA VAL A 598 11.78 -30.71 26.30
C VAL A 598 12.23 -30.38 27.73
N GLN A 599 13.47 -29.92 27.90
CA GLN A 599 13.99 -29.55 29.21
C GLN A 599 13.15 -28.48 29.90
N LYS A 600 12.62 -27.51 29.13
CA LYS A 600 11.72 -26.47 29.67
C LYS A 600 10.41 -27.08 30.16
N VAL A 601 9.81 -27.98 29.40
CA VAL A 601 8.57 -28.68 29.78
C VAL A 601 8.78 -29.51 31.04
N ILE A 602 9.86 -30.30 31.12
CA ILE A 602 10.19 -31.11 32.30
C ILE A 602 10.42 -30.23 33.53
N ARG A 603 11.13 -29.10 33.37
CA ARG A 603 11.36 -28.16 34.48
C ARG A 603 10.04 -27.57 34.98
N TRP A 604 9.14 -27.21 34.08
CA TRP A 604 7.81 -26.72 34.43
C TRP A 604 6.98 -27.78 35.19
N LEU A 605 7.00 -29.04 34.73
CA LEU A 605 6.32 -30.16 35.40
C LEU A 605 6.86 -30.42 36.80
N LYS A 606 8.17 -30.24 37.03
CA LYS A 606 8.81 -30.43 38.36
C LYS A 606 8.57 -29.28 39.35
N GLN A 607 8.05 -28.14 38.89
CA GLN A 607 7.76 -26.96 39.71
C GLN A 607 6.30 -26.89 40.16
N GLN A 608 5.44 -27.77 39.65
CA GLN A 608 4.09 -28.03 40.17
C GLN A 608 4.16 -29.16 41.19
#